data_AF-A0A936Z856-F1
#
_entry.id   AF-A0A936Z856-F1
#
_cell.length_a   1.000
_cell.length_b   1.000
_cell.length_c   1.000
_cell.angle_alpha   90.00
_cell.angle_beta   90.00
_cell.angle_gamma   90.00
#
_symmetry.space_group_name_H-M   'P 1'
#
loop_
_entity.id
_entity.type
_entity.pdbx_description
1 polymer ?
#
loop_
_entity_poly.entity_id
_entity_poly.type
_entity_poly.pdbx_seq_one_letter_code
_entity_poly.pdbx_strand_id
1 'polypeptide(L)' 'MQQRTRRWIMPEADIISLLRLIHGRVSSPKIEVRHRDTLIRLRDMLEDDLNRHRDNGLPKEQQTNSA' A
#
# COMPACT_ATOMS: atom_id res chain seq x y z
N MET A 1 19.03 -7.11 17.23
CA MET A 1 18.51 -5.93 16.49
C MET A 1 17.00 -6.06 16.43
N GLN A 2 16.26 -5.27 17.21
CA GLN A 2 14.79 -5.29 17.14
C GLN A 2 14.39 -4.62 15.83
N GLN A 3 13.91 -5.42 14.87
CA GLN A 3 13.23 -4.88 13.71
C GLN A 3 12.01 -4.14 14.26
N ARG A 4 12.07 -2.81 14.26
CA ARG A 4 10.90 -1.97 14.47
C ARG A 4 10.00 -2.28 13.28
N THR A 5 9.12 -3.27 13.44
CA THR A 5 8.01 -3.51 12.53
C THR A 5 7.32 -2.17 12.42
N ARG A 6 7.48 -1.50 11.26
CA ARG A 6 6.68 -0.33 10.93
C ARG A 6 5.26 -0.81 11.09
N ARG A 7 4.60 -0.41 12.16
CA ARG A 7 3.19 -0.74 12.33
C ARG A 7 2.49 -0.12 11.14
N TRP A 8 1.88 -0.98 10.37
CA TRP A 8 1.02 -0.61 9.27
C TRP A 8 -0.15 0.18 9.86
N ILE A 9 -0.29 1.45 9.50
CA ILE A 9 -1.33 2.36 10.04
C ILE A 9 -2.40 2.66 8.98
N MET A 10 -2.14 2.34 7.71
CA MET A 10 -3.08 2.61 6.62
C MET A 10 -4.21 1.55 6.59
N PRO A 11 -5.49 1.93 6.56
CA PRO A 11 -6.57 0.99 6.33
C PRO A 11 -6.39 0.19 5.04
N GLU A 12 -6.83 -1.08 5.03
CA GLU A 12 -6.73 -1.94 3.85
C GLU A 12 -7.47 -1.34 2.63
N ALA A 13 -8.63 -0.72 2.86
CA ALA A 13 -9.39 -0.05 1.81
C ALA A 13 -8.60 1.10 1.13
N ASP A 14 -7.80 1.83 1.90
CA ASP A 14 -7.02 2.97 1.42
C ASP A 14 -5.84 2.51 0.57
N ILE A 15 -5.13 1.47 0.99
CA ILE A 15 -4.06 0.89 0.16
C ILE A 15 -4.60 0.25 -1.11
N ILE A 16 -5.74 -0.45 -1.06
CA ILE A 16 -6.37 -1.00 -2.27
C ILE A 16 -6.70 0.13 -3.25
N SER A 17 -7.22 1.24 -2.74
CA SER A 17 -7.53 2.43 -3.54
C SER A 17 -6.25 3.05 -4.15
N LEU A 18 -5.18 3.16 -3.37
CA LEU A 18 -3.88 3.66 -3.84
C LEU A 18 -3.27 2.74 -4.91
N LEU A 19 -3.30 1.42 -4.72
CA LEU A 19 -2.80 0.43 -5.68
C LEU A 19 -3.54 0.55 -7.02
N ARG A 20 -4.87 0.78 -7.01
CA ARG A 20 -5.66 1.02 -8.23
C ARG A 20 -5.23 2.30 -8.95
N LEU A 21 -4.96 3.38 -8.21
CA LEU A 21 -4.47 4.64 -8.80
C LEU A 21 -3.08 4.46 -9.42
N ILE A 22 -2.16 3.77 -8.74
CA ILE A 22 -0.83 3.46 -9.24
C ILE A 22 -0.94 2.63 -10.52
N HIS A 23 -1.79 1.59 -10.52
CA HIS A 23 -2.03 0.76 -11.69
C HIS A 23 -2.52 1.59 -12.89
N GLY A 24 -3.51 2.48 -12.67
CA GLY A 24 -4.00 3.38 -13.71
C GLY A 24 -2.93 4.32 -14.27
N ARG A 25 -2.00 4.79 -13.43
CA ARG A 25 -0.86 5.62 -13.85
C ARG A 25 0.18 4.83 -14.64
N VAL A 26 0.52 3.62 -14.21
CA VAL A 26 1.50 2.73 -14.87
C VAL A 26 1.00 2.26 -16.24
N SER A 27 -0.31 2.10 -16.40
CA SER A 27 -0.96 1.73 -17.66
C SER A 27 -1.20 2.91 -18.60
N SER A 28 -0.94 4.15 -18.15
CA SER A 28 -1.09 5.34 -18.99
C SER A 28 0.07 5.46 -19.98
N PRO A 29 -0.18 5.65 -21.28
CA PRO A 29 0.90 5.85 -22.26
C PRO A 29 1.58 7.23 -22.15
N LYS A 30 1.05 8.13 -21.30
CA LYS A 30 1.55 9.50 -21.12
C LYS A 30 2.63 9.62 -20.04
N ILE A 31 3.00 8.53 -19.39
CA ILE A 31 4.00 8.53 -18.32
C ILE A 31 5.41 8.29 -18.88
N GLU A 32 6.38 9.08 -18.43
CA GLU A 32 7.78 8.82 -18.74
C GLU A 32 8.22 7.47 -18.13
N VAL A 33 9.04 6.72 -18.85
CA VAL A 33 9.50 5.37 -18.45
C VAL A 33 10.10 5.36 -17.03
N ARG A 34 10.94 6.35 -16.69
CA ARG A 34 11.54 6.48 -15.34
C ARG A 34 10.50 6.62 -14.22
N HIS A 35 9.40 7.31 -14.48
CA HIS A 35 8.32 7.47 -13.52
C HIS A 35 7.50 6.18 -13.41
N ARG A 36 7.32 5.47 -14.53
CA ARG A 36 6.68 4.15 -14.56
C ARG A 36 7.42 3.13 -13.69
N ASP A 37 8.74 3.04 -13.84
CA ASP A 37 9.57 2.08 -13.08
C ASP A 37 9.53 2.36 -11.58
N THR A 38 9.55 3.64 -11.21
CA THR A 38 9.43 4.06 -9.81
C THR A 38 8.07 3.66 -9.22
N LEU A 39 6.99 3.84 -9.98
CA LEU A 39 5.64 3.44 -9.57
C LEU A 39 5.47 1.92 -9.48
N ILE A 40 6.12 1.14 -10.34
CA ILE A 40 6.12 -0.32 -10.26
C ILE A 40 6.80 -0.75 -8.94
N ARG A 41 7.98 -0.21 -8.64
CA ARG A 41 8.68 -0.54 -7.37
C ARG A 41 7.86 -0.14 -6.14
N LEU A 42 7.22 1.03 -6.18
CA LEU A 42 6.33 1.47 -5.10
C LEU A 42 5.14 0.52 -4.92
N ARG A 43 4.53 0.06 -6.03
CA ARG A 43 3.46 -0.92 -6.00
C ARG A 43 3.91 -2.22 -5.34
N ASP A 44 5.06 -2.75 -5.73
CA ASP A 44 5.59 -4.01 -5.20
C ASP A 44 5.82 -3.93 -3.68
N MET A 45 6.36 -2.80 -3.20
CA MET A 45 6.55 -2.56 -1.76
C MET A 45 5.23 -2.52 -0.98
N LEU A 46 4.22 -1.85 -1.55
CA LEU A 46 2.89 -1.75 -0.93
C LEU A 46 2.18 -3.11 -0.90
N GLU A 47 2.29 -3.90 -1.97
CA GLU A 47 1.74 -5.25 -2.03
C GLU A 47 2.41 -6.19 -1.02
N ASP A 48 3.75 -6.12 -0.86
CA ASP A 48 4.48 -6.89 0.16
C ASP A 48 4.04 -6.51 1.58
N ASP A 49 3.96 -5.21 1.88
CA ASP A 49 3.49 -4.73 3.19
C ASP A 49 2.04 -5.14 3.48
N LEU A 50 1.15 -5.08 2.48
CA LEU A 50 -0.25 -5.51 2.60
C LEU A 50 -0.37 -7.01 2.87
N ASN A 51 0.41 -7.83 2.15
CA ASN A 51 0.42 -9.27 2.35
C ASN A 51 0.92 -9.62 3.76
N ARG A 52 2.01 -9.00 4.21
CA ARG A 52 2.51 -9.15 5.58
C ARG A 52 1.47 -8.72 6.62
N HIS A 53 0.71 -7.65 6.37
CA HIS A 53 -0.35 -7.22 7.26
C HIS A 53 -1.50 -8.24 7.36
N ARG A 54 -1.91 -8.82 6.23
CA ARG A 54 -2.92 -9.89 6.19
C ARG A 54 -2.45 -11.16 6.90
N ASP A 55 -1.20 -11.55 6.69
CA ASP A 55 -0.61 -12.76 7.28
C ASP A 55 -0.45 -12.66 8.80
N ASN A 56 -0.22 -11.46 9.33
CA ASN A 56 -0.05 -11.22 10.78
C ASN A 56 -1.37 -11.18 11.57
N GLY A 57 -2.51 -11.38 10.90
CA GLY A 57 -3.84 -11.28 11.49
C GLY A 57 -4.28 -9.83 11.67
N LEU A 58 -5.40 -9.46 11.07
CA LEU A 58 -6.01 -8.13 11.17
C LEU A 58 -5.99 -7.59 12.61
N PRO A 59 -5.39 -6.43 12.90
CA PRO A 59 -5.99 -5.52 13.85
C PRO A 59 -7.31 -5.09 13.22
N LYS A 60 -8.42 -5.58 13.78
CA LYS A 60 -9.76 -5.06 13.46
C LYS A 60 -9.68 -3.54 13.48
N GLU A 61 -10.17 -2.94 12.40
CA GLU A 61 -10.33 -1.52 12.20
C GLU A 61 -10.63 -0.83 13.54
N GLN A 62 -9.75 0.08 13.94
CA GLN A 62 -10.07 1.01 15.01
C GLN A 62 -11.24 1.83 14.50
N GLN A 63 -12.44 1.44 14.93
CA GLN A 63 -13.59 2.32 15.05
C GLN A 63 -13.09 3.53 15.84
N THR A 64 -12.71 4.59 15.15
CA THR A 64 -12.62 5.91 15.74
C THR A 64 -14.05 6.30 16.07
N ASN A 65 -14.47 5.94 17.29
CA ASN A 65 -15.67 6.46 17.91
C ASN A 65 -15.62 7.98 17.77
N SER A 66 -16.56 8.51 17.00
CA SER A 66 -16.98 9.91 17.08
C SER A 66 -17.40 10.19 18.53
N ALA A 67 -16.81 11.21 19.13
CA ALA A 67 -17.30 11.87 20.34
C ALA A 67 -17.91 13.22 19.96
#